data_AF-A0A3P7M3B9-F1
#
_entry.id   AF-A0A3P7M3B9-F1
#
_cell.length_a   1.000
_cell.length_b   1.000
_cell.length_c   1.000
_cell.angle_alpha   90.00
_cell.angle_beta   90.00
_cell.angle_gamma   90.00
#
_symmetry.space_group_name_H-M   'P 1'
#
loop_
_entity.id
_entity.type
_entity.pdbx_description
1 polymer ?
#
loop_
_entity_poly.entity_id
_entity_poly.type
_entity_poly.pdbx_seq_one_letter_code
_entity_poly.pdbx_strand_id
1 'polypeptide(L)' 'MDAISGDIEFTCGTQKCCQRISQLPNTAGYVYTFVHKTRENGLPDWTGAMHGYQIDYVFWVPFPHNLSANFMITNRAKCE' A
#
# COMPACT_ATOMS: atom_id res chain seq x y z
N MET A 1 -12.77 -6.68 14.04
CA MET A 1 -13.66 -5.81 13.24
C MET A 1 -12.85 -4.98 12.26
N ASP A 2 -11.66 -4.52 12.67
CA ASP A 2 -10.75 -3.66 11.89
C ASP A 2 -10.39 -4.21 10.51
N ALA A 3 -10.05 -5.50 10.39
CA ALA A 3 -9.75 -6.13 9.10
C ALA A 3 -10.96 -6.12 8.14
N ILE A 4 -12.15 -6.43 8.64
CA ILE A 4 -13.39 -6.47 7.84
C ILE A 4 -13.76 -5.06 7.36
N SER A 5 -13.65 -4.04 8.23
CA SER A 5 -13.88 -2.65 7.84
C SER A 5 -12.88 -2.21 6.77
N GLY A 6 -11.59 -2.54 6.93
CA GLY A 6 -10.56 -2.29 5.91
C GLY A 6 -10.86 -2.95 4.57
N ASP A 7 -11.35 -4.19 4.58
CA ASP A 7 -11.68 -4.92 3.35
C ASP A 7 -12.91 -4.36 2.63
N ILE A 8 -13.94 -3.95 3.36
CA ILE A 8 -15.18 -3.39 2.80
C ILE A 8 -14.91 -1.98 2.23
N GLU A 9 -14.16 -1.15 2.96
CA GLU A 9 -14.00 0.26 2.64
C GLU A 9 -12.84 0.52 1.66
N PHE A 10 -11.77 -0.28 1.71
CA PHE A 10 -10.54 -0.01 0.97
C PHE A 10 -10.07 -1.21 0.13
N THR A 11 -9.64 -2.31 0.76
CA THR A 11 -8.84 -3.36 0.10
C THR A 11 -9.57 -4.01 -1.08
N CYS A 12 -10.78 -4.55 -0.85
CA CYS A 12 -11.51 -5.27 -1.90
C CYS A 12 -11.95 -4.33 -3.04
N GLY A 13 -12.32 -3.09 -2.70
CA GLY A 13 -12.71 -2.08 -3.69
C GLY A 13 -11.56 -1.73 -4.64
N THR A 14 -10.37 -1.45 -4.09
CA THR A 14 -9.17 -1.17 -4.87
C THR A 14 -8.76 -2.34 -5.75
N GLN A 15 -8.80 -3.58 -5.23
CA GLN A 15 -8.48 -4.77 -6.01
C GLN A 15 -9.46 -4.98 -7.18
N LYS A 16 -10.77 -4.87 -6.93
CA LYS A 16 -11.79 -4.98 -7.99
C LYS A 16 -11.65 -3.88 -9.05
N CYS A 17 -11.27 -2.67 -8.64
CA CYS A 17 -10.99 -1.59 -9.58
C CYS A 17 -9.79 -1.95 -10.48
N CYS A 18 -8.70 -2.45 -9.90
CA CYS A 18 -7.52 -2.84 -10.67
C CYS A 18 -7.81 -3.99 -11.66
N GLN A 19 -8.60 -4.99 -11.25
CA GLN A 19 -9.06 -6.08 -12.11
C GLN A 19 -9.93 -5.59 -13.28
N ARG A 20 -10.78 -4.58 -13.06
CA ARG A 20 -11.57 -3.99 -14.15
C ARG A 20 -10.69 -3.19 -15.11
N ILE A 21 -9.69 -2.48 -14.59
CA ILE A 21 -8.74 -1.73 -15.41
C ILE A 21 -7.87 -2.70 -16.24
N SER A 22 -7.46 -3.85 -15.70
CA SER A 22 -6.64 -4.83 -16.44
C SER A 22 -7.37 -5.50 -17.61
N GLN A 23 -8.70 -5.49 -17.61
CA GLN A 23 -9.54 -6.04 -18.69
C GLN A 23 -9.74 -5.07 -19.87
N LEU A 24 -9.38 -3.79 -19.72
CA LEU A 24 -9.51 -2.81 -20.80
C LEU A 24 -8.40 -3.01 -21.87
N PRO A 25 -8.67 -2.67 -23.13
CA PRO A 25 -7.64 -2.77 -24.17
C PRO A 25 -6.52 -1.74 -23.92
N ASN A 26 -5.27 -2.18 -24.10
CA ASN A 26 -4.05 -1.37 -23.96
C ASN A 26 -3.81 -0.76 -22.57
N THR A 27 -4.32 -1.40 -21.51
CA THR A 27 -4.07 -0.98 -20.11
C THR A 27 -3.29 -2.05 -19.35
N ALA A 28 -2.56 -1.62 -18.32
CA ALA A 28 -1.91 -2.50 -17.37
C ALA A 28 -2.15 -1.99 -15.94
N GLY A 29 -2.84 -2.79 -15.13
CA GLY A 29 -3.04 -2.53 -13.71
C GLY A 29 -1.91 -3.14 -12.89
N TYR A 30 -1.41 -2.39 -11.91
CA TYR A 30 -0.48 -2.88 -10.89
C TYR A 30 -1.01 -2.52 -9.52
N VAL A 31 -0.89 -3.44 -8.57
CA VAL A 31 -1.25 -3.25 -7.17
C VAL A 31 -0.09 -3.67 -6.28
N TYR A 32 0.03 -3.05 -5.12
CA TYR A 32 0.96 -3.45 -4.08
C TYR A 32 0.23 -3.48 -2.73
N THR A 33 0.75 -4.27 -1.80
CA THR A 33 0.25 -4.33 -0.43
C THR A 33 1.33 -3.80 0.51
N PHE A 34 1.00 -2.75 1.26
CA PHE A 34 1.90 -2.19 2.27
C PHE A 34 1.60 -2.85 3.62
N VAL A 35 2.59 -3.57 4.17
CA VAL A 35 2.46 -4.32 5.43
C VAL A 35 3.46 -3.88 6.50
N HIS A 36 4.27 -2.86 6.21
CA HIS A 36 5.33 -2.43 7.11
C HIS A 36 4.80 -1.45 8.16
N LYS A 37 4.93 -1.78 9.44
CA LYS A 37 4.63 -0.87 10.55
C LYS A 37 5.86 -0.03 10.88
N THR A 38 5.73 1.29 10.72
CA THR A 38 6.72 2.25 11.20
C THR A 38 6.85 2.17 12.72
N ARG A 39 8.06 1.99 13.24
CA ARG A 39 8.32 1.83 14.69
C ARG A 39 7.99 3.09 15.50
N GLU A 40 8.18 4.28 14.92
CA GLU A 40 8.05 5.57 15.62
C GLU A 40 6.81 6.36 15.15
N ASN A 41 5.74 5.67 14.75
CA ASN A 41 4.51 6.34 14.30
C ASN A 41 3.58 6.84 15.43
N GLY A 42 3.97 6.63 16.70
CA GLY A 42 3.19 7.03 17.87
C GLY A 42 1.93 6.20 18.13
N LEU A 43 1.65 5.17 17.33
CA LEU A 43 0.48 4.30 17.51
C LEU A 43 0.85 3.02 18.28
N PRO A 44 -0.08 2.45 19.07
CA PRO A 44 0.14 1.19 19.76
C PRO A 44 0.50 0.04 18.81
N ASP A 45 1.27 -0.96 19.27
CA ASP A 45 1.75 -2.05 18.40
C ASP A 45 0.64 -2.85 17.72
N TRP A 46 -0.48 -3.06 18.40
CA TRP A 46 -1.62 -3.84 17.91
C TRP A 46 -2.30 -3.24 16.66
N THR A 47 -2.09 -1.95 16.36
CA THR A 47 -2.69 -1.30 15.18
C THR A 47 -2.07 -1.75 13.86
N GLY A 48 -0.93 -2.45 13.89
CA GLY A 48 -0.22 -2.86 12.69
C GLY A 48 0.17 -1.68 11.78
N ALA A 49 0.07 -1.89 10.46
CA ALA A 49 0.27 -0.87 9.43
C ALA A 49 -1.06 -0.14 9.14
N MET A 50 -1.24 1.00 9.79
CA MET A 50 -2.48 1.79 9.66
C MET A 50 -2.59 2.50 8.31
N HIS A 51 -3.83 2.76 7.91
CA HIS A 51 -4.15 3.53 6.72
C HIS A 51 -3.40 4.88 6.70
N GLY A 52 -2.75 5.19 5.57
CA GLY A 52 -2.08 6.47 5.33
C GLY A 52 -0.59 6.47 5.64
N TYR A 53 -0.10 5.55 6.48
CA TYR A 53 1.33 5.52 6.84
C TYR A 53 2.26 5.12 5.69
N GLN A 54 1.72 4.53 4.62
CA GLN A 54 2.48 4.31 3.39
C GLN A 54 2.92 5.63 2.72
N ILE A 55 2.24 6.75 2.98
CA ILE A 55 2.51 8.05 2.36
C ILE A 55 3.91 8.53 2.71
N ASP A 56 4.31 8.43 3.98
CA ASP A 56 5.64 8.83 4.44
C ASP A 56 6.74 8.12 3.67
N TYR A 57 6.54 6.83 3.41
CA TYR A 57 7.42 6.06 2.56
C TYR A 57 7.39 6.65 1.14
N VAL A 58 6.25 6.65 0.44
CA VAL A 58 6.19 7.12 -0.96
C VAL A 58 6.85 8.50 -1.19
N PHE A 59 6.73 9.42 -0.23
CA PHE A 59 7.32 10.76 -0.31
C PHE A 59 8.71 10.90 0.33
N TRP A 60 9.34 9.79 0.70
CA TRP A 60 10.70 9.76 1.25
C TRP A 60 10.86 10.53 2.57
N VAL A 61 9.77 10.80 3.29
CA VAL A 61 9.78 11.56 4.55
C VAL A 61 10.70 10.93 5.63
N PRO A 62 10.75 9.59 5.82
CA PRO A 62 11.61 9.00 6.84
C PRO A 62 13.08 8.88 6.41
N PHE A 63 13.42 9.24 5.18
CA PHE A 63 14.78 9.11 4.63
C PHE A 63 15.40 10.48 4.39
N PRO A 64 16.46 10.89 5.10
CA PRO A 64 17.29 12.01 4.64
C PRO A 64 17.80 11.68 3.23
N HIS A 65 18.02 12.72 2.40
CA HIS A 65 18.23 12.73 0.94
C HIS A 65 19.15 11.65 0.28
N ASN A 66 19.78 10.75 1.05
CA ASN A 66 20.79 9.77 0.61
C ASN A 66 20.49 8.30 0.96
N LEU A 67 19.25 7.90 1.28
CA LEU A 67 18.90 6.48 1.50
C LEU A 67 18.06 5.88 0.37
N SER A 68 18.48 4.69 -0.06
CA SER A 68 18.21 4.08 -1.36
C SER A 68 16.72 3.88 -1.69
N ALA A 69 16.40 4.14 -2.96
CA ALA A 69 15.18 3.88 -3.73
C ALA A 69 14.52 2.47 -3.58
N ASN A 70 15.12 1.55 -2.82
CA ASN A 70 14.83 0.12 -2.88
C ASN A 70 13.80 -0.37 -1.86
N PHE A 71 13.36 0.46 -0.89
CA PHE A 71 12.38 0.03 0.11
C PHE A 71 10.94 0.04 -0.41
N MET A 72 10.68 0.77 -1.49
CA MET A 72 9.31 1.01 -1.94
C MET A 72 9.07 0.37 -3.29
N ILE A 73 8.11 -0.54 -3.32
CA ILE A 73 7.52 -1.11 -4.54
C ILE A 73 8.36 -2.21 -5.20
N THR A 74 9.09 -3.02 -4.43
CA THR A 74 9.68 -4.29 -4.94
C THR A 74 8.66 -5.43 -5.02
N ASN A 75 7.57 -5.37 -4.24
CA ASN A 75 6.46 -6.35 -4.28
C ASN A 75 5.22 -5.78 -4.96
N ARG A 76 5.35 -5.34 -6.23
CA ARG A 76 4.19 -5.01 -7.07
C ARG A 76 3.71 -6.26 -7.80
N ALA A 77 2.42 -6.53 -7.73
CA ALA A 77 1.78 -7.58 -8.52
C ALA A 77 1.05 -6.94 -9.70
N LYS A 78 1.10 -7.60 -10.86
CA LYS A 78 0.22 -7.25 -11.98
C LYS A 78 -1.20 -7.67 -11.62
N CYS A 79 -2.17 -6.83 -11.91
CA CYS A 79 -3.58 -7.20 -11.77
C CYS A 79 -3.95 -8.14 -12.91
N GLU A 80 -4.42 -9.33 -12.56
CA GLU A 80 -4.96 -10.35 -13.48
C GLU A 80 -6.47 -10.16 -13.65
#